data_AF-A0A382RWF4-F1
#
_entry.id   AF-A0A382RWF4-F1
#
_cell.length_a   1.000
_cell.length_b   1.000
_cell.length_c   1.000
_cell.angle_alpha   90.00
_cell.angle_beta   90.00
_cell.angle_gamma   90.00
#
_symmetry.space_group_name_H-M   'P 1'
#
loop_
_entity.id
_entity.type
_entity.pdbx_description
1 polymer ?
#
loop_
_entity_poly.entity_id
_entity_poly.type
_entity_poly.pdbx_seq_one_letter_code
_entity_poly.pdbx_strand_id
1 'polypeptide(L)'
;MAVVKANGYGSDALIISKKLQELGIDYFAVAYASEGVILRKAGIITPILVLLPQASSAEKIVKFDLEPSLYSFSVLKKFLEFLKENGLKKYPIHVKLNTGLNRVGFGLDDLPDVISKILKSSNIV
;
A
#
# COMPACT_ATOMS: atom_id res chain seq x y z
N MET A 1 7.94 11.88 0.87
CA MET A 1 7.38 10.83 -0.02
C MET A 1 7.48 11.27 -1.48
N ALA A 2 7.87 10.37 -2.40
CA ALA A 2 7.77 10.59 -3.85
C ALA A 2 6.80 9.59 -4.49
N VAL A 3 5.88 10.08 -5.31
CA VAL A 3 4.98 9.23 -6.09
C VAL A 3 5.66 8.95 -7.43
N VAL A 4 5.88 7.68 -7.78
CA VAL A 4 6.61 7.26 -9.00
C VAL A 4 5.79 6.30 -9.87
N LYS A 5 4.46 6.33 -9.73
CA LYS A 5 3.51 5.60 -10.58
C LYS A 5 3.65 5.96 -12.06
N ALA A 6 3.10 5.13 -12.93
CA ALA A 6 3.13 5.30 -14.39
C ALA A 6 4.57 5.49 -14.92
N ASN A 7 5.48 4.63 -14.46
CA ASN A 7 6.91 4.70 -14.76
C ASN A 7 7.53 6.08 -14.47
N GLY A 8 7.29 6.63 -13.27
CA GLY A 8 7.80 7.94 -12.88
C GLY A 8 7.17 9.06 -13.70
N TYR A 9 5.86 8.98 -13.96
CA TYR A 9 5.16 9.91 -14.86
C TYR A 9 5.80 9.98 -16.26
N GLY A 10 6.29 8.85 -16.76
CA GLY A 10 6.97 8.74 -18.07
C GLY A 10 8.47 9.07 -18.05
N SER A 11 9.06 9.33 -16.88
CA SER A 11 10.45 9.78 -16.73
C SER A 11 11.43 8.70 -16.23
N ASP A 12 11.04 7.42 -16.29
CA ASP A 12 11.74 6.25 -15.73
C ASP A 12 11.73 6.20 -14.18
N ALA A 13 10.84 5.35 -13.65
CA ALA A 13 10.68 5.18 -12.21
C ALA A 13 11.94 4.65 -11.53
N LEU A 14 12.75 3.83 -12.20
CA LEU A 14 13.91 3.19 -11.59
C LEU A 14 15.03 4.18 -11.33
N ILE A 15 15.35 5.01 -12.33
CA ILE A 15 16.40 6.03 -12.21
C ILE A 15 16.02 7.01 -11.11
N ILE A 16 14.78 7.52 -11.14
CA ILE A 16 14.27 8.47 -10.15
C ILE A 16 14.28 7.87 -8.75
N SER A 17 13.76 6.65 -8.60
CA SER A 17 13.65 6.02 -7.27
C SER A 17 15.02 5.72 -6.68
N LYS A 18 15.97 5.22 -7.48
CA LYS A 18 17.35 5.00 -7.00
C LYS A 18 17.97 6.30 -6.53
N LYS A 19 17.84 7.37 -7.33
CA LYS A 19 18.45 8.64 -6.97
C LYS A 19 17.85 9.23 -5.69
N LEU A 20 16.53 9.19 -5.56
CA LEU A 20 15.85 9.70 -4.37
C LEU A 20 16.15 8.87 -3.12
N GLN A 21 16.34 7.55 -3.26
CA GLN A 21 16.79 6.69 -2.17
C GLN A 21 18.20 7.05 -1.70
N GLU A 22 19.15 7.29 -2.61
CA GLU A 22 20.50 7.76 -2.24
C GLU A 22 20.47 9.09 -1.48
N LEU A 23 19.51 9.97 -1.83
CA LEU A 23 19.29 11.25 -1.17
C LEU A 23 18.55 11.12 0.17
N GLY A 24 18.18 9.90 0.58
CA GLY A 24 17.56 9.63 1.87
C GLY A 24 16.05 9.91 1.93
N ILE A 25 15.32 9.73 0.81
CA ILE A 25 13.86 9.87 0.84
C ILE A 25 13.21 8.84 1.79
N ASP A 26 12.23 9.28 2.57
CA ASP A 26 11.59 8.42 3.57
C ASP A 26 10.61 7.40 2.99
N TYR A 27 10.07 7.67 1.79
CA TYR A 27 8.89 6.96 1.31
C TYR A 27 8.67 7.09 -0.20
N PHE A 28 8.25 6.00 -0.86
CA PHE A 28 7.74 5.99 -2.24
C PHE A 28 6.27 5.61 -2.31
N ALA A 29 5.58 6.02 -3.37
CA ALA A 29 4.24 5.55 -3.67
C ALA A 29 4.07 5.18 -5.16
N VAL A 30 3.36 4.09 -5.40
CA VAL A 30 3.01 3.56 -6.73
C VAL A 30 1.51 3.38 -6.85
N ALA A 31 0.97 3.27 -8.06
CA ALA A 31 -0.45 3.00 -8.24
C ALA A 31 -0.79 1.56 -7.89
N TYR A 32 -0.03 0.60 -8.43
CA TYR A 32 -0.32 -0.83 -8.31
C TYR A 32 0.86 -1.63 -7.76
N ALA A 33 0.57 -2.78 -7.14
CA ALA A 33 1.59 -3.64 -6.55
C ALA A 33 2.67 -4.07 -7.57
N SER A 34 2.33 -4.26 -8.84
CA SER A 34 3.29 -4.62 -9.89
C SER A 34 4.40 -3.57 -10.08
N GLU A 35 4.09 -2.28 -9.93
CA GLU A 35 5.09 -1.21 -9.98
C GLU A 35 6.02 -1.28 -8.76
N GLY A 36 5.47 -1.54 -7.56
CA GLY A 36 6.26 -1.74 -6.35
C GLY A 36 7.19 -2.96 -6.46
N VAL A 37 6.74 -4.05 -7.08
CA VAL A 37 7.56 -5.22 -7.38
C VAL A 37 8.75 -4.86 -8.28
N ILE A 38 8.53 -4.01 -9.29
CA ILE A 38 9.60 -3.54 -10.18
C ILE A 38 10.65 -2.75 -9.38
N LEU A 39 10.23 -1.82 -8.51
CA LEU A 39 11.13 -1.06 -7.64
C LEU A 39 11.93 -1.97 -6.69
N ARG A 40 11.27 -2.92 -6.04
CA ARG A 40 11.91 -3.89 -5.12
C ARG A 40 12.96 -4.73 -5.84
N LYS A 41 12.64 -5.27 -7.01
CA LYS A 41 13.61 -6.01 -7.85
C LYS A 41 14.79 -5.16 -8.31
N ALA A 42 14.63 -3.83 -8.37
CA ALA A 42 15.69 -2.90 -8.72
C ALA A 42 16.54 -2.42 -7.50
N GLY A 43 16.31 -2.98 -6.31
CA GLY A 43 17.08 -2.68 -5.10
C GLY A 43 16.55 -1.50 -4.27
N ILE A 44 15.31 -1.05 -4.50
CA ILE A 44 14.67 -0.05 -3.64
C ILE A 44 14.28 -0.72 -2.32
N ILE A 45 14.82 -0.25 -1.21
CA ILE A 45 14.57 -0.71 0.16
C ILE A 45 13.69 0.26 0.95
N THR A 46 13.65 1.55 0.58
CA THR A 46 12.75 2.56 1.17
C THR A 46 11.29 2.04 1.14
N PRO A 47 10.46 2.32 2.16
CA PRO A 47 9.05 1.94 2.16
C PRO A 47 8.28 2.35 0.91
N ILE A 48 7.37 1.48 0.44
CA ILE A 48 6.61 1.67 -0.80
C ILE A 48 5.13 1.47 -0.54
N LEU A 49 4.35 2.54 -0.69
CA LEU A 49 2.89 2.54 -0.58
C LEU A 49 2.26 2.20 -1.94
N VAL A 50 1.38 1.22 -1.95
CA VAL A 50 0.49 0.91 -3.07
C VAL A 50 -0.81 1.69 -2.88
N LEU A 51 -1.08 2.65 -3.76
CA LEU A 51 -2.22 3.57 -3.63
C LEU A 51 -3.57 2.92 -3.98
N LEU A 52 -3.56 1.91 -4.86
CA LEU A 52 -4.75 1.21 -5.34
C LEU A 52 -4.55 -0.31 -5.26
N PRO A 53 -4.37 -0.88 -4.05
CA PRO A 53 -4.25 -2.32 -3.89
C PRO A 53 -5.53 -3.01 -4.36
N GLN A 54 -5.37 -4.16 -4.99
CA GLN A 54 -6.47 -5.05 -5.37
C GLN A 54 -6.50 -6.22 -4.40
N ALA A 55 -7.67 -6.83 -4.18
CA ALA A 55 -7.77 -8.01 -3.32
C ALA A 55 -6.84 -9.16 -3.76
N SER A 56 -6.68 -9.34 -5.08
CA SER A 56 -5.77 -10.30 -5.69
C SER A 56 -4.27 -9.98 -5.53
N SER A 57 -3.93 -8.78 -5.06
CA SER A 57 -2.53 -8.35 -4.93
C SER A 57 -1.91 -8.64 -3.57
N ALA A 58 -2.65 -9.20 -2.62
CA ALA A 58 -2.20 -9.46 -1.24
C ALA A 58 -0.89 -10.25 -1.18
N GLU A 59 -0.77 -11.33 -1.97
CA GLU A 59 0.45 -12.13 -2.05
C GLU A 59 1.65 -11.30 -2.51
N LYS A 60 1.50 -10.50 -3.57
CA LYS A 60 2.58 -9.64 -4.09
C LYS A 60 2.97 -8.58 -3.07
N ILE A 61 1.99 -7.99 -2.39
CA ILE A 61 2.20 -6.95 -1.38
C ILE A 61 3.07 -7.50 -0.25
N VAL A 62 2.66 -8.63 0.34
CA VAL A 62 3.41 -9.28 1.41
C VAL A 62 4.79 -9.75 0.94
N LYS A 63 4.85 -10.47 -0.19
CA LYS A 63 6.10 -11.06 -0.70
C LYS A 63 7.18 -10.03 -1.00
N PHE A 64 6.79 -8.82 -1.39
CA PHE A 64 7.71 -7.74 -1.74
C PHE A 64 7.72 -6.59 -0.73
N ASP A 65 7.21 -6.82 0.48
CA ASP A 65 7.23 -5.87 1.59
C ASP A 65 6.71 -4.48 1.17
N LEU A 66 5.50 -4.45 0.64
CA LEU A 66 4.80 -3.24 0.18
C LEU A 66 3.68 -2.89 1.16
N GLU A 67 3.38 -1.60 1.34
CA GLU A 67 2.31 -1.17 2.23
C GLU A 67 1.02 -0.86 1.44
N PRO A 68 -0.13 -1.49 1.72
CA PRO A 68 -1.37 -1.20 1.01
C PRO A 68 -2.12 0.01 1.59
N SER A 69 -2.58 0.89 0.71
CA SER A 69 -3.64 1.87 1.03
C SER A 69 -5.02 1.21 0.92
N LEU A 70 -5.57 0.72 2.03
CA LEU A 70 -6.91 0.13 2.09
C LEU A 70 -7.99 1.22 1.99
N TYR A 71 -8.97 1.02 1.11
CA TYR A 71 -9.97 2.03 0.75
C TYR A 71 -11.42 1.51 0.70
N SER A 72 -11.66 0.24 1.01
CA SER A 72 -13.00 -0.35 1.09
C SER A 72 -13.03 -1.57 2.01
N PHE A 73 -14.20 -1.90 2.55
CA PHE A 73 -14.38 -3.08 3.40
C PHE A 73 -14.09 -4.39 2.66
N SER A 74 -14.33 -4.45 1.35
CA SER A 74 -14.04 -5.61 0.52
C SER A 74 -12.53 -5.90 0.50
N VAL A 75 -11.72 -4.89 0.17
CA VAL A 75 -10.25 -5.03 0.10
C VAL A 75 -9.68 -5.27 1.50
N LEU A 76 -10.15 -4.55 2.53
CA LEU A 76 -9.74 -4.75 3.91
C LEU A 76 -10.00 -6.18 4.38
N LYS A 77 -11.22 -6.71 4.19
CA LYS A 77 -11.59 -8.07 4.59
C LYS A 77 -10.70 -9.10 3.91
N LYS A 78 -10.53 -9.00 2.58
CA LYS A 78 -9.70 -9.94 1.81
C LYS A 78 -8.24 -9.90 2.21
N PHE A 79 -7.70 -8.72 2.51
CA PHE A 79 -6.33 -8.59 2.97
C PHE A 79 -6.15 -9.20 4.37
N LEU A 80 -7.08 -8.95 5.30
CA LEU A 80 -7.07 -9.57 6.64
C LEU A 80 -7.18 -11.10 6.59
N GLU A 81 -8.07 -11.63 5.74
CA GLU A 81 -8.19 -13.08 5.50
C GLU A 81 -6.84 -13.66 5.05
N PHE A 82 -6.21 -13.04 4.04
CA PHE A 82 -4.90 -13.45 3.55
C PHE A 82 -3.82 -13.42 4.65
N LEU A 83 -3.73 -12.33 5.43
CA LEU A 83 -2.75 -12.24 6.52
C LEU A 83 -2.98 -13.32 7.58
N LYS A 84 -4.24 -13.61 7.92
CA LYS A 84 -4.61 -14.64 8.90
C LYS A 84 -4.25 -16.04 8.41
N GLU A 85 -4.57 -16.37 7.16
CA GLU A 85 -4.25 -17.66 6.54
C GLU A 85 -2.74 -17.91 6.47
N ASN A 86 -1.95 -16.85 6.32
CA ASN A 86 -0.48 -16.92 6.27
C ASN A 86 0.19 -16.67 7.63
N GLY A 87 -0.57 -16.57 8.72
CA GLY A 87 -0.03 -16.38 10.08
C GLY A 87 0.71 -15.06 10.31
N LEU A 88 0.51 -14.05 9.46
CA LEU A 88 1.20 -12.76 9.51
C LEU A 88 0.59 -11.85 10.56
N LYS A 89 1.44 -11.14 11.30
CA LYS A 89 1.03 -10.25 12.38
C LYS A 89 1.62 -8.87 12.18
N LYS A 90 0.91 -7.85 12.65
CA LYS A 90 1.36 -6.45 12.63
C LYS A 90 1.88 -5.98 11.26
N TYR A 91 1.18 -6.34 10.19
CA TYR A 91 1.53 -5.90 8.85
C TYR A 91 1.14 -4.42 8.66
N PRO A 92 2.08 -3.54 8.25
CA PRO A 92 1.79 -2.12 8.10
C PRO A 92 0.76 -1.85 7.00
N ILE A 93 -0.24 -1.02 7.29
CA ILE A 93 -1.25 -0.60 6.32
C ILE A 93 -1.47 0.92 6.34
N HIS A 94 -2.09 1.45 5.29
CA HIS A 94 -2.61 2.81 5.26
C HIS A 94 -4.12 2.75 5.08
N VAL A 95 -4.85 3.65 5.73
CA VAL A 95 -6.31 3.80 5.55
C VAL A 95 -6.58 5.04 4.73
N LYS A 96 -7.33 4.87 3.64
CA LYS A 96 -7.73 5.99 2.80
C LYS A 96 -9.17 6.38 3.03
N LEU A 97 -9.38 7.62 3.44
CA LEU A 97 -10.70 8.23 3.56
C LEU A 97 -11.07 8.98 2.28
N ASN A 98 -12.34 8.91 1.91
CA ASN A 98 -12.92 9.75 0.88
C ASN A 98 -13.52 11.00 1.52
N THR A 99 -12.88 12.13 1.27
CA THR A 99 -13.30 13.45 1.78
C THR A 99 -13.77 14.40 0.68
N GLY A 100 -13.97 13.90 -0.56
CA GLY A 100 -14.54 14.70 -1.65
C GLY A 100 -14.01 14.39 -3.05
N LEU A 101 -12.87 13.71 -3.19
CA LEU A 101 -12.35 13.32 -4.51
C LEU A 101 -13.23 12.25 -5.19
N ASN A 102 -14.02 11.50 -4.41
CA ASN A 102 -15.04 10.55 -4.91
C ASN A 102 -14.53 9.51 -5.91
N ARG A 103 -13.26 9.11 -5.78
CA ARG A 103 -12.65 8.04 -6.58
C ARG A 103 -12.63 6.71 -5.85
N VAL A 104 -12.01 6.69 -4.67
CA VAL A 104 -11.93 5.55 -3.75
C VAL A 104 -11.65 6.07 -2.34
N GLY A 105 -12.08 5.34 -1.33
CA GLY A 105 -11.84 5.64 0.08
C GLY A 105 -13.06 5.26 0.91
N PHE A 106 -12.83 4.96 2.19
CA PHE A 106 -13.90 4.82 3.16
C PHE A 106 -14.62 6.15 3.35
N GLY A 107 -15.94 6.13 3.47
CA GLY A 107 -16.68 7.31 3.89
C GLY A 107 -16.27 7.76 5.29
N LEU A 108 -16.54 9.01 5.64
CA LEU A 108 -16.33 9.49 7.01
C LEU A 108 -17.23 8.73 8.01
N ASP A 109 -18.43 8.36 7.58
CA ASP A 109 -19.37 7.56 8.39
C ASP A 109 -18.90 6.12 8.62
N ASP A 110 -18.01 5.60 7.76
CA ASP A 110 -17.40 4.26 7.92
C ASP A 110 -16.27 4.26 8.97
N LEU A 111 -15.75 5.43 9.35
CA LEU A 111 -14.54 5.56 10.16
C LEU A 111 -14.62 4.82 11.51
N PRO A 112 -15.73 4.89 12.29
CA PRO A 112 -15.85 4.13 13.53
C PRO A 112 -15.69 2.61 13.31
N ASP A 113 -16.28 2.08 12.23
CA ASP A 113 -16.22 0.65 11.91
C ASP A 113 -14.83 0.23 11.42
N VAL A 114 -14.18 1.09 10.62
CA VAL A 114 -12.80 0.87 10.18
C VAL A 114 -11.86 0.83 11.37
N ILE A 115 -11.93 1.82 12.27
CA ILE A 115 -11.10 1.86 13.49
C ILE A 115 -11.36 0.63 14.36
N SER A 116 -12.63 0.27 14.59
CA SER A 116 -13.02 -0.91 15.37
C SER A 116 -12.41 -2.20 14.79
N LYS A 117 -12.42 -2.37 13.46
CA LYS A 117 -11.79 -3.52 12.79
C LYS A 117 -10.28 -3.53 12.92
N ILE A 118 -9.62 -2.38 12.83
CA ILE A 118 -8.16 -2.26 12.95
C ILE A 118 -7.72 -2.59 14.37
N LEU A 119 -8.34 -1.96 15.39
CA LEU A 119 -7.98 -2.17 16.80
C LEU A 119 -8.22 -3.60 17.29
N LYS A 120 -9.20 -4.31 16.71
CA LYS A 120 -9.48 -5.73 17.03
C LYS A 120 -8.58 -6.72 16.29
N SER A 121 -7.84 -6.28 15.27
CA SER A 121 -7.00 -7.15 14.46
C SER A 121 -5.58 -7.19 15.00
N SER A 122 -5.04 -8.38 15.25
CA SER A 122 -3.61 -8.56 15.53
C SER A 122 -2.76 -8.65 14.25
N ASN A 123 -3.40 -8.71 13.08
CA ASN A 123 -2.73 -8.96 11.81
C ASN A 123 -2.14 -7.70 11.17
N ILE A 124 -2.63 -6.51 11.53
CA ILE A 124 -2.25 -5.23 10.93
C ILE A 124 -1.82 -4.21 12.00
N VAL A 125 -1.04 -3.21 11.58
CA VAL A 125 -0.69 -2.01 12.36
C VAL A 125 -0.81 -0.75 11.50
#